data_AF-A0A3B0RT30-F1
#
_entry.id   AF-A0A3B0RT30-F1
#
_cell.length_a   1.000
_cell.length_b   1.000
_cell.length_c   1.000
_cell.angle_alpha   90.00
_cell.angle_beta   90.00
_cell.angle_gamma   90.00
#
_symmetry.space_group_name_H-M   'P 1'
#
loop_
_entity.id
_entity.type
_entity.pdbx_description
1 polymer ?
#
loop_
_entity_poly.entity_id
_entity_poly.type
_entity_poly.pdbx_seq_one_letter_code
_entity_poly.pdbx_strand_id
1 'polypeptide(L)'
;MRSSGFIKIVLAGFGASLLGGCLLSETPILDAANGRATPIKPGAYIACPLKDDADASDCDELIISHDASGLYRFEKADEKPSLFRFRKIAWRGYAVQTTEDGDDSYMYYYGRRIGKRFRLTMMMCAELPASLRDALIANGDLASEDDDFESCIVNTLEGLTKAAKAYHHGDAVSGVVDGETMVLELTPATQASE
;
A
#
# COMPACT_ATOMS: atom_id res chain seq x y z
N MET A 1 53.44 25.35 6.52
CA MET A 1 53.10 24.15 5.72
C MET A 1 52.59 23.06 6.65
N ARG A 2 51.28 22.77 6.60
CA ARG A 2 50.67 21.43 6.60
C ARG A 2 49.16 21.63 6.71
N SER A 3 48.55 21.67 5.54
CA SER A 3 47.11 21.59 5.32
C SER A 3 46.66 20.18 5.71
N SER A 4 45.74 20.06 6.65
CA SER A 4 45.02 18.82 6.91
C SER A 4 43.59 19.01 6.39
N GLY A 5 43.30 18.31 5.29
CA GLY A 5 42.05 18.42 4.55
C GLY A 5 40.84 18.04 5.37
N PHE A 6 39.82 18.90 5.33
CA PHE A 6 38.45 18.55 5.69
C PHE A 6 37.92 17.56 4.65
N ILE A 7 37.86 16.28 5.01
CA ILE A 7 37.09 15.29 4.26
C ILE A 7 35.62 15.59 4.51
N LYS A 8 34.95 16.11 3.48
CA LYS A 8 33.50 16.21 3.41
C LYS A 8 32.94 14.79 3.30
N ILE A 9 32.46 14.25 4.42
CA ILE A 9 31.57 13.09 4.39
C ILE A 9 30.26 13.60 3.79
N VAL A 10 30.04 13.26 2.53
CA VAL A 10 28.73 13.38 1.88
C VAL A 10 27.87 12.28 2.48
N LEU A 11 27.01 12.64 3.43
CA LEU A 11 25.87 11.82 3.81
C LEU A 11 24.91 11.77 2.60
N ALA A 12 25.11 10.77 1.74
CA ALA A 12 24.01 10.14 1.02
C ALA A 12 23.66 8.91 1.89
N GLY A 13 22.63 8.88 2.73
CA GLY A 13 21.39 9.64 2.71
C GLY A 13 20.29 8.84 2.01
N PHE A 14 19.99 7.63 2.49
CA PHE A 14 18.68 7.21 3.00
C PHE A 14 18.77 5.75 3.49
N GLY A 15 18.28 5.50 4.71
CA GLY A 15 18.34 4.19 5.36
C GLY A 15 17.38 3.20 4.73
N ALA A 16 17.91 2.11 4.19
CA ALA A 16 17.18 0.99 3.60
C ALA A 16 16.79 -0.09 4.63
N SER A 17 16.51 0.27 5.89
CA SER A 17 16.57 -0.72 6.98
C SER A 17 15.31 -0.88 7.83
N LEU A 18 14.14 -0.35 7.42
CA LEU A 18 12.92 -0.46 8.23
C LEU A 18 11.59 -0.69 7.46
N LEU A 19 11.63 -0.99 6.16
CA LEU A 19 10.41 -1.37 5.39
C LEU A 19 10.45 -2.84 4.97
N GLY A 20 10.97 -3.70 5.85
CA GLY A 20 10.97 -5.15 5.63
C GLY A 20 9.53 -5.63 5.47
N GLY A 21 9.22 -6.19 4.31
CA GLY A 21 8.00 -6.94 4.04
C GLY A 21 7.26 -6.54 2.76
N CYS A 22 7.30 -5.27 2.36
CA CYS A 22 6.32 -4.69 1.44
C CYS A 22 6.57 -4.99 -0.05
N LEU A 23 5.50 -5.04 -0.85
CA LEU A 23 5.60 -4.80 -2.28
C LEU A 23 5.73 -3.29 -2.56
N LEU A 24 6.78 -2.92 -3.30
CA LEU A 24 7.20 -1.53 -3.55
C LEU A 24 7.47 -1.27 -5.04
N SER A 25 7.57 -0.02 -5.48
CA SER A 25 8.23 0.33 -6.77
C SER A 25 8.70 1.78 -6.80
N GLU A 26 9.66 2.09 -7.69
CA GLU A 26 10.14 3.46 -7.93
C GLU A 26 9.25 4.25 -8.90
N THR A 27 8.50 3.54 -9.76
CA THR A 27 7.60 4.15 -10.73
C THR A 27 6.16 3.67 -10.51
N PRO A 28 5.15 4.51 -10.78
CA PRO A 28 3.77 4.12 -10.55
C PRO A 28 3.35 3.02 -11.55
N ILE A 29 2.91 1.88 -11.02
CA ILE A 29 2.31 0.81 -11.83
C ILE A 29 0.86 1.13 -12.21
N LEU A 30 0.16 1.82 -11.31
CA LEU A 30 -1.19 2.33 -11.53
C LEU A 30 -1.17 3.80 -11.95
N ASP A 31 -1.91 4.10 -13.00
CA ASP A 31 -2.02 5.44 -13.57
C ASP A 31 -3.48 5.80 -13.91
N ALA A 32 -3.66 6.95 -14.58
CA ALA A 32 -4.97 7.40 -15.03
C ALA A 32 -5.58 6.54 -16.14
N ALA A 33 -4.85 5.63 -16.78
CA ALA A 33 -5.38 4.72 -17.80
C ALA A 33 -5.85 3.39 -17.17
N ASN A 34 -5.12 2.86 -16.18
CA ASN A 34 -5.32 1.51 -15.68
C ASN A 34 -5.81 1.42 -14.21
N GLY A 35 -5.78 2.54 -13.47
CA GLY A 35 -6.06 2.64 -12.03
C GLY A 35 -7.19 3.63 -11.69
N ARG A 36 -8.31 3.56 -12.44
CA ARG A 36 -9.45 4.50 -12.34
C ARG A 36 -10.66 3.97 -11.56
N ALA A 37 -10.56 2.84 -10.89
CA ALA A 37 -11.70 2.28 -10.18
C ALA A 37 -12.09 3.20 -9.01
N THR A 38 -13.39 3.33 -8.74
CA THR A 38 -13.90 4.18 -7.66
C THR A 38 -14.64 3.38 -6.57
N PRO A 39 -13.93 2.55 -5.79
CA PRO A 39 -14.59 1.67 -4.81
C PRO A 39 -15.18 2.39 -3.59
N ILE A 40 -14.61 3.55 -3.26
CA ILE A 40 -14.92 4.33 -2.06
C ILE A 40 -15.61 5.61 -2.53
N LYS A 41 -16.74 5.96 -1.90
CA LYS A 41 -17.41 7.23 -2.19
C LYS A 41 -16.68 8.38 -1.49
N PRO A 42 -16.57 9.58 -2.09
CA PRO A 42 -16.08 10.75 -1.37
C PRO A 42 -16.87 11.02 -0.08
N GLY A 43 -16.21 11.53 0.95
CA GLY A 43 -16.81 11.86 2.24
C GLY A 43 -15.87 11.62 3.42
N ALA A 44 -16.42 11.75 4.63
CA ALA A 44 -15.69 11.50 5.88
C ALA A 44 -15.71 10.01 6.25
N TYR A 45 -14.58 9.51 6.74
CA TYR A 45 -14.36 8.13 7.16
C TYR A 45 -13.61 8.09 8.49
N ILE A 46 -13.84 7.04 9.25
CA ILE A 46 -12.99 6.62 10.36
C ILE A 46 -12.11 5.49 9.84
N ALA A 47 -10.80 5.63 9.97
CA ALA A 47 -9.79 4.68 9.55
C ALA A 47 -9.14 4.05 10.78
N CYS A 48 -9.42 2.78 11.02
CA CYS A 48 -8.89 2.05 12.18
C CYS A 48 -7.92 0.96 11.74
N PRO A 49 -6.74 0.84 12.36
CA PRO A 49 -5.91 -0.35 12.17
C PRO A 49 -6.64 -1.57 12.73
N LEU A 50 -6.55 -2.70 12.05
CA LEU A 50 -7.03 -3.99 12.56
C LEU A 50 -5.85 -4.72 13.20
N LYS A 51 -5.72 -4.58 14.52
CA LYS A 51 -4.80 -5.33 15.38
C LYS A 51 -5.59 -5.93 16.54
N ASP A 52 -5.08 -7.00 17.15
CA ASP A 52 -5.77 -7.70 18.25
C ASP A 52 -5.93 -6.82 19.50
N ASP A 53 -5.10 -5.79 19.63
CA ASP A 53 -5.06 -4.81 20.73
C ASP A 53 -5.45 -3.38 20.29
N ALA A 54 -6.04 -3.21 19.10
CA ALA A 54 -6.44 -1.89 18.62
C ALA A 54 -7.61 -1.31 19.45
N ASP A 55 -7.39 -0.16 20.05
CA ASP A 55 -8.40 0.60 20.78
C ASP A 55 -9.04 1.67 19.87
N ALA A 56 -10.21 2.18 20.25
CA ALA A 56 -10.89 3.23 19.49
C ALA A 56 -10.07 4.52 19.35
N SER A 57 -9.08 4.74 20.24
CA SER A 57 -8.12 5.84 20.15
C SER A 57 -7.12 5.72 19.01
N ASP A 58 -6.96 4.54 18.43
CA ASP A 58 -6.02 4.29 17.32
C ASP A 58 -6.64 4.59 15.96
N CYS A 59 -7.90 5.05 15.94
CA CYS A 59 -8.61 5.40 14.74
C CYS A 59 -8.41 6.87 14.37
N ASP A 60 -8.15 7.12 13.09
CA ASP A 60 -8.04 8.46 12.54
C ASP A 60 -9.30 8.86 11.76
N GLU A 61 -9.64 10.15 11.81
CA GLU A 61 -10.62 10.73 10.89
C GLU A 61 -9.96 11.10 9.57
N LEU A 62 -10.57 10.67 8.46
CA LEU A 62 -10.10 10.95 7.11
C LEU A 62 -11.20 11.59 6.28
N ILE A 63 -10.84 12.61 5.49
CA ILE A 63 -11.65 13.09 4.38
C ILE A 63 -11.13 12.45 3.10
N ILE A 64 -11.99 11.69 2.42
CA ILE A 64 -11.65 11.03 1.17
C ILE A 64 -12.30 11.80 0.01
N SER A 65 -11.50 12.18 -0.98
CA SER A 65 -11.95 12.74 -2.24
C SER A 65 -11.29 12.03 -3.42
N HIS A 66 -11.80 12.21 -4.64
CA HIS A 66 -11.10 11.77 -5.85
C HIS A 66 -11.45 12.64 -7.05
N ASP A 67 -10.55 12.71 -8.02
CA ASP A 67 -10.77 13.43 -9.28
C ASP A 67 -11.45 12.54 -10.36
N ALA A 68 -11.63 13.11 -11.56
CA ALA A 68 -12.20 12.40 -12.71
C ALA A 68 -11.24 11.35 -13.33
N SER A 69 -9.95 11.42 -13.00
CA SER A 69 -8.94 10.41 -13.36
C SER A 69 -8.96 9.21 -12.42
N GLY A 70 -9.71 9.28 -11.32
CA GLY A 70 -9.74 8.26 -10.27
C GLY A 70 -8.55 8.31 -9.33
N LEU A 71 -7.83 9.44 -9.27
CA LEU A 71 -6.83 9.69 -8.24
C LEU A 71 -7.55 10.10 -6.96
N TYR A 72 -7.38 9.30 -5.91
CA TYR A 72 -7.92 9.57 -4.59
C TYR A 72 -6.94 10.39 -3.75
N ARG A 73 -7.50 11.24 -2.89
CA ARG A 73 -6.78 11.93 -1.81
C ARG A 73 -7.39 11.53 -0.50
N PHE A 74 -6.55 11.04 0.41
CA PHE A 74 -6.91 10.71 1.78
C PHE A 74 -6.29 11.80 2.64
N GLU A 75 -7.12 12.68 3.18
CA GLU A 75 -6.71 13.86 3.94
C GLU A 75 -6.96 13.62 5.42
N LYS A 76 -5.90 13.75 6.22
CA LYS A 76 -5.94 13.78 7.68
C LYS A 76 -5.61 15.20 8.15
N ALA A 77 -6.16 15.60 9.30
CA ALA A 77 -5.88 16.92 9.86
C ALA A 77 -4.37 17.10 10.10
N ASP A 78 -3.83 18.23 9.67
CA ASP A 78 -2.43 18.64 9.84
C ASP A 78 -1.38 17.72 9.17
N GLU A 79 -1.80 16.82 8.27
CA GLU A 79 -0.92 15.95 7.49
C GLU A 79 -1.08 16.20 5.98
N LYS A 80 -0.05 15.84 5.20
CA LYS A 80 -0.16 15.87 3.74
C LYS A 80 -1.11 14.78 3.25
N PRO A 81 -1.83 14.99 2.15
CA PRO A 81 -2.71 13.96 1.62
C PRO A 81 -1.91 12.77 1.09
N SER A 82 -2.31 11.57 1.48
CA SER A 82 -1.87 10.33 0.82
C SER A 82 -2.65 10.14 -0.47
N LEU A 83 -1.95 9.79 -1.55
CA LEU A 83 -2.55 9.67 -2.89
C LEU A 83 -2.75 8.21 -3.26
N PHE A 84 -3.98 7.84 -3.64
CA PHE A 84 -4.32 6.45 -3.95
C PHE A 84 -4.85 6.27 -5.38
N ARG A 85 -4.52 5.13 -6.00
CA ARG A 85 -5.18 4.64 -7.21
C ARG A 85 -5.68 3.21 -7.01
N PHE A 86 -6.81 2.91 -7.65
CA PHE A 86 -7.47 1.61 -7.51
C PHE A 86 -7.67 0.96 -8.87
N ARG A 87 -7.31 -0.32 -8.96
CA ARG A 87 -7.62 -1.18 -10.08
C ARG A 87 -8.49 -2.32 -9.63
N LYS A 88 -9.66 -2.48 -10.26
CA LYS A 88 -10.53 -3.63 -9.99
C LYS A 88 -9.87 -4.91 -10.50
N ILE A 89 -9.73 -5.92 -9.64
CA ILE A 89 -9.16 -7.24 -9.99
C ILE A 89 -10.20 -8.37 -9.96
N ALA A 90 -11.29 -8.18 -9.20
CA ALA A 90 -12.34 -9.17 -9.00
C ALA A 90 -13.62 -8.50 -8.48
N TRP A 91 -14.64 -9.30 -8.15
CA TRP A 91 -15.83 -8.79 -7.47
C TRP A 91 -15.46 -8.26 -6.08
N ARG A 92 -15.63 -6.94 -5.88
CA ARG A 92 -15.32 -6.22 -4.63
C ARG A 92 -13.85 -6.28 -4.20
N GLY A 93 -12.95 -6.76 -5.06
CA GLY A 93 -11.51 -6.81 -4.83
C GLY A 93 -10.74 -5.87 -5.76
N TYR A 94 -9.72 -5.21 -5.22
CA TYR A 94 -8.94 -4.17 -5.89
C TYR A 94 -7.45 -4.35 -5.60
N ALA A 95 -6.61 -4.10 -6.61
CA ALA A 95 -5.21 -3.75 -6.38
C ALA A 95 -5.15 -2.24 -6.14
N VAL A 96 -4.38 -1.83 -5.15
CA VAL A 96 -4.31 -0.44 -4.69
C VAL A 96 -2.85 -0.02 -4.68
N GLN A 97 -2.58 1.16 -5.21
CA GLN A 97 -1.29 1.82 -5.13
C GLN A 97 -1.45 3.07 -4.28
N THR A 98 -0.49 3.34 -3.40
CA THR A 98 -0.39 4.59 -2.67
C THR A 98 0.99 5.21 -2.84
N THR A 99 1.05 6.53 -2.71
CA THR A 99 2.27 7.32 -2.52
C THR A 99 1.98 8.42 -1.51
N GLU A 100 2.96 8.75 -0.68
CA GLU A 100 2.94 9.96 0.12
C GLU A 100 3.42 11.14 -0.73
N ASP A 101 2.86 12.32 -0.50
CA ASP A 101 3.17 13.51 -1.29
C ASP A 101 4.60 14.02 -1.00
N GLY A 102 5.51 13.71 -1.90
CA GLY A 102 6.93 14.06 -1.81
C GLY A 102 7.88 12.87 -1.78
N ASP A 103 7.36 11.64 -1.81
CA ASP A 103 8.17 10.42 -1.85
C ASP A 103 8.23 9.84 -3.26
N ASP A 104 9.38 9.25 -3.60
CA ASP A 104 9.62 8.59 -4.89
C ASP A 104 9.29 7.08 -4.86
N SER A 105 8.65 6.60 -3.79
CA SER A 105 8.32 5.18 -3.62
C SER A 105 6.82 4.95 -3.56
N TYR A 106 6.38 3.88 -4.22
CA TYR A 106 4.99 3.45 -4.25
C TYR A 106 4.82 2.18 -3.43
N MET A 107 3.78 2.14 -2.60
CA MET A 107 3.41 0.95 -1.82
C MET A 107 2.11 0.34 -2.35
N TYR A 108 1.97 -0.98 -2.17
CA TYR A 108 0.86 -1.72 -2.73
C TYR A 108 0.01 -2.44 -1.68
N TYR A 109 -1.31 -2.32 -1.84
CA TYR A 109 -2.31 -2.94 -0.97
C TYR A 109 -3.31 -3.76 -1.78
N TYR A 110 -3.82 -4.80 -1.14
CA TYR A 110 -5.07 -5.43 -1.53
C TYR A 110 -6.25 -4.68 -0.88
N GLY A 111 -7.16 -4.18 -1.71
CA GLY A 111 -8.38 -3.49 -1.27
C GLY A 111 -9.61 -4.38 -1.39
N ARG A 112 -10.45 -4.42 -0.36
CA ARG A 112 -11.72 -5.17 -0.37
C ARG A 112 -12.89 -4.37 0.18
N ARG A 113 -13.99 -4.34 -0.56
CA ARG A 113 -15.26 -3.75 -0.07
C ARG A 113 -16.05 -4.75 0.76
N ILE A 114 -16.35 -4.43 2.02
CA ILE A 114 -17.08 -5.26 2.99
C ILE A 114 -18.28 -4.49 3.54
N GLY A 115 -19.48 -4.78 3.01
CA GLY A 115 -20.67 -3.94 3.23
C GLY A 115 -20.45 -2.48 2.79
N LYS A 116 -20.59 -1.57 3.76
CA LYS A 116 -20.28 -0.13 3.62
C LYS A 116 -18.81 0.22 3.92
N ARG A 117 -18.04 -0.72 4.49
CA ARG A 117 -16.64 -0.55 4.85
C ARG A 117 -15.73 -0.90 3.67
N PHE A 118 -14.51 -0.40 3.73
CA PHE A 118 -13.44 -0.75 2.80
C PHE A 118 -12.18 -1.11 3.58
N ARG A 119 -11.60 -2.27 3.30
CA ARG A 119 -10.39 -2.76 3.96
C ARG A 119 -9.21 -2.67 3.00
N LEU A 120 -8.11 -2.12 3.47
CA LEU A 120 -6.80 -2.15 2.83
C LEU A 120 -5.92 -3.11 3.61
N THR A 121 -5.29 -4.04 2.93
CA THR A 121 -4.31 -4.98 3.49
C THR A 121 -3.02 -4.76 2.73
N MET A 122 -1.99 -4.31 3.42
CA MET A 122 -0.65 -4.18 2.84
C MET A 122 -0.22 -5.53 2.28
N MET A 123 0.26 -5.54 1.04
CA MET A 123 0.72 -6.78 0.44
C MET A 123 2.19 -6.95 0.73
N MET A 124 2.53 -8.11 1.29
CA MET A 124 3.86 -8.52 1.68
C MET A 124 4.38 -9.57 0.71
N CYS A 125 5.65 -9.50 0.29
CA CYS A 125 6.17 -10.44 -0.68
C CYS A 125 6.34 -11.85 -0.10
N ALA A 126 6.80 -11.93 1.15
CA ALA A 126 6.93 -13.18 1.89
C ALA A 126 5.59 -13.94 2.05
N GLU A 127 4.46 -13.21 2.12
CA GLU A 127 3.11 -13.78 2.27
C GLU A 127 2.54 -14.37 0.97
N LEU A 128 3.14 -14.08 -0.19
CA LEU A 128 2.70 -14.67 -1.46
C LEU A 128 3.04 -16.17 -1.49
N PRO A 129 2.18 -17.03 -2.09
CA PRO A 129 2.52 -18.43 -2.33
C PRO A 129 3.85 -18.54 -3.07
N ALA A 130 4.80 -19.32 -2.56
CA ALA A 130 6.15 -19.42 -3.12
C ALA A 130 6.13 -19.71 -4.64
N SER A 131 5.30 -20.66 -5.09
CA SER A 131 5.17 -20.97 -6.52
C SER A 131 4.67 -19.80 -7.37
N LEU A 132 3.81 -18.94 -6.81
CA LEU A 132 3.36 -17.73 -7.50
C LEU A 132 4.48 -16.69 -7.52
N ARG A 133 5.13 -16.45 -6.39
CA ARG A 133 6.23 -15.50 -6.26
C ARG A 133 7.37 -15.85 -7.23
N ASP A 134 7.82 -17.10 -7.22
CA ASP A 134 8.89 -17.59 -8.10
C ASP A 134 8.52 -17.41 -9.58
N ALA A 135 7.26 -17.70 -9.93
CA ALA A 135 6.78 -17.51 -11.30
C ALA A 135 6.76 -16.03 -11.70
N LEU A 136 6.36 -15.13 -10.80
CA LEU A 136 6.37 -13.68 -11.06
C LEU A 136 7.78 -13.15 -11.21
N ILE A 137 8.73 -13.59 -10.38
CA ILE A 137 10.15 -13.22 -10.48
C ILE A 137 10.75 -13.73 -11.79
N ALA A 138 10.50 -15.00 -12.14
CA ALA A 138 10.99 -15.58 -13.39
C ALA A 138 10.47 -14.86 -14.64
N ASN A 139 9.26 -14.28 -14.57
CA ASN A 139 8.68 -13.48 -15.66
C ASN A 139 9.11 -12.00 -15.64
N GLY A 140 9.86 -11.56 -14.63
CA GLY A 140 10.24 -10.16 -14.44
C GLY A 140 9.11 -9.27 -13.92
N ASP A 141 7.98 -9.85 -13.51
CA ASP A 141 6.83 -9.12 -12.95
C ASP A 141 7.11 -8.59 -11.54
N LEU A 142 7.92 -9.33 -10.78
CA LEU A 142 8.50 -8.95 -9.51
C LEU A 142 10.04 -9.06 -9.58
N ALA A 143 10.74 -8.34 -8.72
CA ALA A 143 12.14 -8.56 -8.40
C ALA A 143 12.31 -8.58 -6.88
N SER A 144 13.32 -9.29 -6.39
CA SER A 144 13.72 -9.28 -4.98
C SER A 144 15.25 -9.21 -4.94
N GLU A 145 15.77 -8.45 -3.97
CA GLU A 145 17.22 -8.28 -3.77
C GLU A 145 17.75 -9.21 -2.67
N ASP A 146 16.86 -9.95 -2.02
CA ASP A 146 17.11 -10.78 -0.85
C ASP A 146 16.53 -12.21 -1.05
N ASP A 147 17.08 -13.19 -0.34
CA ASP A 147 16.66 -14.60 -0.43
C ASP A 147 15.47 -14.92 0.49
N ASP A 148 15.19 -14.04 1.45
CA ASP A 148 14.08 -14.16 2.40
C ASP A 148 12.78 -13.49 1.92
N PHE A 149 12.83 -12.78 0.80
CA PHE A 149 11.71 -12.04 0.22
C PHE A 149 11.14 -11.01 1.19
N GLU A 150 12.02 -10.41 2.00
CA GLU A 150 11.68 -9.28 2.84
C GLU A 150 11.08 -8.18 1.97
N SER A 151 11.65 -7.86 0.82
CA SER A 151 11.01 -6.90 -0.10
C SER A 151 10.92 -7.41 -1.52
N CYS A 152 9.87 -6.99 -2.22
CA CYS A 152 9.78 -7.18 -3.66
C CYS A 152 9.41 -5.90 -4.39
N ILE A 153 10.14 -5.63 -5.46
CA ILE A 153 9.86 -4.56 -6.40
C ILE A 153 8.84 -5.06 -7.41
N VAL A 154 7.72 -4.35 -7.54
CA VAL A 154 6.72 -4.58 -8.56
C VAL A 154 7.13 -3.86 -9.83
N ASN A 155 7.38 -4.61 -10.90
CA ASN A 155 7.81 -4.04 -12.18
C ASN A 155 6.66 -3.88 -13.17
N THR A 156 5.59 -4.67 -13.00
CA THR A 156 4.50 -4.73 -13.98
C THR A 156 3.12 -4.70 -13.34
N LEU A 157 2.15 -4.30 -14.16
CA LEU A 157 0.73 -4.38 -13.83
C LEU A 157 0.28 -5.83 -13.57
N GLU A 158 0.88 -6.79 -14.27
CA GLU A 158 0.57 -8.20 -14.11
C GLU A 158 1.04 -8.71 -12.74
N GLY A 159 2.26 -8.36 -12.33
CA GLY A 159 2.79 -8.64 -10.99
C GLY A 159 1.87 -8.11 -9.89
N LEU A 160 1.53 -6.81 -9.96
CA LEU A 160 0.63 -6.17 -9.01
C LEU A 160 -0.72 -6.89 -8.91
N THR A 161 -1.34 -7.18 -10.06
CA THR A 161 -2.70 -7.72 -10.08
C THR A 161 -2.78 -9.19 -9.70
N LYS A 162 -1.75 -10.00 -10.02
CA LYS A 162 -1.66 -11.40 -9.57
C LYS A 162 -1.40 -11.49 -8.07
N ALA A 163 -0.50 -10.66 -7.53
CA ALA A 163 -0.28 -10.56 -6.09
C ALA A 163 -1.58 -10.23 -5.36
N ALA A 164 -2.28 -9.16 -5.78
CA ALA A 164 -3.55 -8.76 -5.16
C ALA A 164 -4.67 -9.82 -5.30
N LYS A 165 -4.65 -10.65 -6.35
CA LYS A 165 -5.58 -11.79 -6.49
C LYS A 165 -5.27 -12.91 -5.50
N ALA A 166 -4.01 -13.17 -5.17
CA ALA A 166 -3.65 -14.16 -4.15
C ALA A 166 -4.25 -13.79 -2.79
N TYR A 167 -4.15 -12.52 -2.39
CA TYR A 167 -4.84 -11.99 -1.20
C TYR A 167 -6.37 -12.10 -1.31
N HIS A 168 -6.93 -11.83 -2.49
CA HIS A 168 -8.37 -11.92 -2.70
C HIS A 168 -8.91 -13.34 -2.50
N HIS A 169 -8.18 -14.35 -2.96
CA HIS A 169 -8.54 -15.76 -2.84
C HIS A 169 -8.25 -16.34 -1.46
N GLY A 170 -7.45 -15.65 -0.64
CA GLY A 170 -6.97 -16.17 0.64
C GLY A 170 -5.78 -17.12 0.49
N ASP A 171 -5.13 -17.14 -0.67
CA ASP A 171 -3.92 -17.91 -0.92
C ASP A 171 -2.69 -17.24 -0.26
N ALA A 172 -2.72 -15.91 -0.15
CA ALA A 172 -1.79 -15.14 0.68
C ALA A 172 -2.41 -14.91 2.06
N VAL A 173 -1.61 -15.13 3.11
CA VAL A 173 -2.07 -15.05 4.50
C VAL A 173 -2.03 -13.60 4.95
N SER A 174 -3.18 -12.94 5.05
CA SER A 174 -3.30 -11.63 5.72
C SER A 174 -3.23 -11.74 7.25
N GLY A 175 -2.50 -12.74 7.74
CA GLY A 175 -2.47 -13.07 9.14
C GLY A 175 -1.75 -11.96 9.87
N VAL A 176 -2.38 -11.41 10.90
CA VAL A 176 -1.70 -10.67 11.95
C VAL A 176 -0.83 -11.69 12.70
N VAL A 177 0.18 -12.23 12.02
CA VAL A 177 1.20 -13.05 12.65
C VAL A 177 2.24 -12.03 13.08
N ASP A 178 2.30 -11.80 14.38
CA ASP A 178 3.31 -10.96 15.04
C ASP A 178 3.25 -9.44 14.75
N GLY A 179 2.10 -8.92 14.30
CA GLY A 179 1.82 -7.48 14.25
C GLY A 179 2.45 -6.71 13.08
N GLU A 180 3.02 -7.42 12.10
CA GLU A 180 3.74 -6.81 10.97
C GLU A 180 2.82 -6.44 9.78
N THR A 181 1.74 -7.18 9.54
CA THR A 181 0.83 -6.90 8.42
C THR A 181 -0.09 -5.73 8.72
N MET A 182 0.12 -4.60 8.05
CA MET A 182 -0.75 -3.42 8.19
C MET A 182 -2.09 -3.64 7.48
N VAL A 183 -3.15 -3.79 8.28
CA VAL A 183 -4.53 -3.82 7.79
C VAL A 183 -5.27 -2.58 8.30
N LEU A 184 -5.79 -1.77 7.37
CA LEU A 184 -6.55 -0.57 7.66
C LEU A 184 -8.02 -0.77 7.23
N GLU A 185 -8.96 -0.48 8.12
CA GLU A 185 -10.38 -0.52 7.82
C GLU A 185 -10.99 0.89 7.81
N LEU A 186 -11.54 1.26 6.66
CA LEU A 186 -12.25 2.51 6.44
C LEU A 186 -13.75 2.27 6.63
N THR A 187 -14.33 2.96 7.60
CA THR A 187 -15.77 2.96 7.85
C THR A 187 -16.30 4.37 7.58
N PRO A 188 -17.37 4.57 6.78
CA PRO A 188 -17.95 5.88 6.63
C PRO A 188 -18.25 6.45 8.01
N ALA A 189 -17.75 7.66 8.30
CA ALA A 189 -18.18 8.40 9.46
C ALA A 189 -19.67 8.64 9.21
N THR A 190 -20.52 7.86 9.87
CA THR A 190 -21.97 8.06 9.77
C THR A 190 -22.16 9.52 10.12
N GLN A 191 -22.61 10.34 9.17
CA GLN A 191 -22.96 11.71 9.49
C GLN A 191 -23.87 11.59 10.69
N ALA A 192 -23.42 12.05 11.85
CA ALA A 192 -24.31 12.41 12.91
C ALA A 192 -25.18 13.46 12.25
N SER A 193 -26.32 13.02 11.73
CA SER A 193 -27.32 13.87 11.11
C SER A 193 -27.80 14.79 12.21
N GLU A 194 -27.16 15.95 12.30
CA GLU A 194 -27.76 17.19 12.78
C GLU A 194 -28.86 17.64 11.81
#